data_AF-E2AKS6-F1
#
_entry.id   AF-E2AKS6-F1
#
_cell.length_a   1.000
_cell.length_b   1.000
_cell.length_c   1.000
_cell.angle_alpha   90.00
_cell.angle_beta   90.00
_cell.angle_gamma   90.00
#
_symmetry.space_group_name_H-M   'P 1'
#
loop_
_entity.id
_entity.type
_entity.pdbx_description
1 polymer ?
#
loop_
_entity_poly.entity_id
_entity_poly.type
_entity_poly.pdbx_seq_one_letter_code
_entity_poly.pdbx_strand_id
1 'polypeptide(L)'
;FQIPWNNLEPTVLKELQNGSRSKYVINAVVNRTVSEMRNVQEFIPSKAFKIIAEKIVNKYPQTFKDINEDGTCFGDGFHTTYLKLRDRNCYLNRPHMKRSLSQSLNIPIKKQKKVLSAKAGCSNWQPEKYIDTETEETIEEKTKFLCQIVDDDSSRNDLKIQHKINSYLEATYPAQRLFLNNVHEIPSIKNIKTDTDVADTFTKKIYTWPILLQKKFMFWHYEKLMGHSIDLLKEEIIKKQEKILNYGQHKKYKDINDSNNPTEIKLIQIIMRHFKEDFEGLFKTYPEGTSLQDIKPPTVAPCIIIITPPDVITQEPTRPPRKKESLPEESTKQVNMPITYSHLREHINTLDQSTQAP
;
A
#
# COMPACT_ATOMS: atom_id res chain seq x y z
N PHE A 1 18.77 -9.61 -30.84
CA PHE A 1 18.53 -10.69 -29.85
C PHE A 1 19.19 -11.98 -30.31
N GLN A 2 19.95 -12.63 -29.44
CA GLN A 2 20.56 -13.94 -29.66
C GLN A 2 19.91 -14.97 -28.72
N ILE A 3 19.70 -16.19 -29.20
CA ILE A 3 19.09 -17.25 -28.39
C ILE A 3 20.14 -17.76 -27.39
N PRO A 4 19.82 -17.82 -26.08
CA PRO A 4 20.79 -18.07 -25.01
C PRO A 4 21.16 -19.56 -24.86
N TRP A 5 21.71 -20.17 -25.91
CA TRP A 5 22.03 -21.60 -25.94
C TRP A 5 22.97 -22.03 -24.81
N ASN A 6 23.95 -21.19 -24.46
CA ASN A 6 24.93 -21.47 -23.41
C ASN A 6 24.32 -21.46 -22.00
N ASN A 7 23.11 -20.91 -21.84
CA ASN A 7 22.41 -20.83 -20.56
C ASN A 7 21.35 -21.92 -20.41
N LEU A 8 21.38 -22.94 -21.27
CA LEU A 8 20.55 -24.13 -21.14
C LEU A 8 21.29 -25.19 -20.32
N GLU A 9 20.52 -26.03 -19.63
CA GLU A 9 21.07 -27.13 -18.85
C GLU A 9 21.84 -28.11 -19.76
N PRO A 10 22.99 -28.66 -19.32
CA PRO A 10 23.78 -29.60 -20.15
C PRO A 10 22.98 -30.82 -20.63
N THR A 11 22.02 -31.28 -19.84
CA THR A 11 21.11 -32.39 -20.18
C THR A 11 20.22 -32.04 -21.37
N VAL A 12 19.61 -30.85 -21.35
CA VAL A 12 18.80 -30.32 -22.46
C VAL A 12 19.63 -30.18 -23.73
N LEU A 13 20.87 -29.68 -23.62
CA LEU A 13 21.77 -29.56 -24.78
C LEU A 13 22.11 -30.91 -25.41
N LYS A 14 22.38 -31.94 -24.60
CA LYS A 14 22.61 -33.31 -25.09
C LYS A 14 21.37 -33.88 -25.79
N GLU A 15 20.18 -33.71 -25.20
CA GLU A 15 18.94 -34.18 -25.83
C GLU A 15 18.65 -33.47 -27.17
N LEU A 16 18.96 -32.17 -27.26
CA LEU A 16 18.86 -31.40 -28.51
C LEU A 16 19.80 -31.91 -29.60
N GLN A 17 21.05 -32.24 -29.23
CA GLN A 17 22.03 -32.83 -30.15
C GLN A 17 21.59 -34.20 -30.64
N ASN A 18 20.92 -34.98 -29.78
CA ASN A 18 20.37 -36.29 -30.12
C ASN A 18 19.04 -36.20 -30.91
N GLY A 19 18.52 -35.00 -31.16
CA GLY A 19 17.26 -34.80 -31.88
C GLY A 19 16.01 -35.25 -31.11
N SER A 20 16.09 -35.39 -29.79
CA SER A 20 14.96 -35.80 -28.95
C SER A 20 13.83 -34.76 -29.02
N ARG A 21 12.61 -35.19 -29.31
CA ARG A 21 11.40 -34.36 -29.31
C ARG A 21 10.60 -34.56 -28.02
N SER A 22 11.21 -34.24 -26.88
CA SER A 22 10.56 -34.33 -25.57
C SER A 22 9.88 -33.00 -25.19
N LYS A 23 8.73 -33.09 -24.49
CA LYS A 23 8.03 -31.91 -23.95
C LYS A 23 8.93 -31.12 -23.00
N TYR A 24 9.80 -31.81 -22.26
CA TYR A 24 10.78 -31.23 -21.35
C TYR A 24 11.73 -30.27 -22.09
N VAL A 25 12.42 -30.76 -23.12
CA VAL A 25 13.40 -29.99 -23.91
C VAL A 25 12.75 -28.79 -24.57
N ILE A 26 11.60 -28.99 -25.23
CA ILE A 26 10.88 -27.91 -25.91
C ILE A 26 10.52 -26.80 -24.92
N ASN A 27 9.97 -27.16 -23.75
CA ASN A 27 9.60 -26.20 -22.73
C ASN A 27 10.81 -25.49 -22.13
N ALA A 28 11.92 -26.19 -21.89
CA ALA A 28 13.15 -25.58 -21.36
C ALA A 28 13.69 -24.49 -22.31
N VAL A 29 13.79 -24.78 -23.60
CA VAL A 29 14.25 -23.83 -24.62
C VAL A 29 13.29 -22.65 -24.75
N VAL A 30 11.98 -22.91 -24.84
CA VAL A 30 10.94 -21.86 -24.93
C VAL A 30 10.99 -20.95 -23.71
N ASN A 31 11.00 -21.52 -22.50
CA ASN A 31 11.01 -20.77 -21.25
C ASN A 31 12.26 -19.90 -21.13
N ARG A 32 13.44 -20.46 -21.36
CA ARG A 32 14.70 -19.71 -21.27
C ARG A 32 14.74 -18.58 -22.30
N THR A 33 14.35 -18.87 -23.53
CA THR A 33 14.34 -17.89 -24.62
C THR A 33 13.38 -16.74 -24.33
N VAL A 34 12.14 -17.02 -23.93
CA VAL A 34 11.16 -15.98 -23.60
C VAL A 34 11.62 -15.15 -22.39
N SER A 35 12.18 -15.78 -21.35
CA SER A 35 12.73 -15.05 -20.20
C SER A 35 13.81 -14.05 -20.62
N GLU A 36 14.75 -14.45 -21.47
CA GLU A 36 15.79 -13.54 -21.98
C GLU A 36 15.23 -12.48 -22.93
N MET A 37 14.23 -12.79 -23.76
CA MET A 37 13.57 -11.77 -24.59
C MET A 37 12.87 -10.71 -23.73
N ARG A 38 12.32 -11.11 -22.58
CA ARG A 38 11.64 -10.20 -21.63
C ARG A 38 12.59 -9.28 -20.88
N ASN A 39 13.88 -9.64 -20.77
CA ASN A 39 14.92 -8.74 -20.26
C ASN A 39 15.12 -7.51 -21.18
N VAL A 40 14.74 -7.62 -22.46
CA VAL A 40 14.78 -6.50 -23.41
C VAL A 40 13.46 -5.72 -23.42
N GLN A 41 12.32 -6.41 -23.49
CA GLN A 41 10.99 -5.78 -23.43
C GLN A 41 9.90 -6.75 -22.95
N GLU A 42 8.95 -6.26 -22.16
CA GLU A 42 7.82 -7.07 -21.66
C GLU A 42 6.77 -7.38 -22.76
N PHE A 43 6.53 -6.42 -23.65
CA PHE A 43 5.57 -6.52 -24.75
C PHE A 43 6.28 -6.77 -26.09
N ILE A 44 6.58 -8.03 -26.34
CA ILE A 44 7.33 -8.45 -27.53
C ILE A 44 6.40 -8.54 -28.75
N PRO A 45 6.70 -7.86 -29.87
CA PRO A 45 5.92 -7.95 -31.10
C PRO A 45 5.93 -9.37 -31.69
N SER A 46 4.80 -9.78 -32.30
CA SER A 46 4.66 -11.13 -32.90
C SER A 46 5.72 -11.43 -33.97
N LYS A 47 6.20 -10.41 -34.71
CA LYS A 47 7.24 -10.57 -35.73
C LYS A 47 8.57 -11.05 -35.13
N ALA A 48 8.90 -10.60 -33.91
CA ALA A 48 10.11 -11.04 -33.22
C ALA A 48 10.03 -12.53 -32.86
N PHE A 49 8.88 -13.02 -32.37
CA PHE A 49 8.69 -14.44 -32.07
C PHE A 49 8.82 -15.32 -33.32
N LYS A 50 8.34 -14.87 -34.49
CA LYS A 50 8.51 -15.61 -35.75
C LYS A 50 9.99 -15.75 -36.13
N ILE A 51 10.75 -14.65 -36.11
CA ILE A 51 12.19 -14.64 -36.40
C ILE A 51 12.95 -15.57 -35.44
N ILE A 52 12.59 -15.57 -34.16
CA ILE A 52 13.25 -16.43 -33.16
C ILE A 52 12.85 -17.90 -33.33
N ALA A 53 11.58 -18.20 -33.60
CA ALA A 53 11.12 -19.56 -33.85
C ALA A 53 11.86 -20.18 -35.05
N GLU A 54 11.97 -19.43 -36.15
CA GLU A 54 12.74 -19.84 -37.33
C GLU A 54 14.20 -20.14 -36.98
N LYS A 55 14.87 -19.27 -36.20
CA LYS A 55 16.24 -19.51 -35.75
C LYS A 55 16.40 -20.75 -34.86
N ILE A 56 15.42 -21.04 -33.98
CA ILE A 56 15.42 -22.24 -33.15
C ILE A 56 15.31 -23.49 -34.03
N VAL A 57 14.34 -23.49 -34.95
CA VAL A 57 14.08 -24.61 -35.86
C VAL A 57 15.27 -24.86 -36.79
N ASN A 58 15.89 -23.82 -37.34
CA ASN A 58 17.05 -23.95 -38.21
C ASN A 58 18.25 -24.57 -37.50
N LYS A 59 18.39 -24.35 -36.18
CA LYS A 59 19.50 -24.92 -35.42
C LYS A 59 19.24 -26.37 -34.99
N TYR A 60 18.02 -26.70 -34.60
CA TYR A 60 17.64 -28.04 -34.14
C TYR A 60 16.35 -28.53 -34.84
N PRO A 61 16.41 -28.82 -36.15
CA PRO A 61 15.22 -29.13 -36.95
C PRO A 61 14.56 -30.42 -36.48
N GLN A 62 15.31 -31.43 -36.07
CA GLN A 62 14.74 -32.71 -35.63
C GLN A 62 13.87 -32.58 -34.36
N THR A 63 14.19 -31.62 -33.48
CA THR A 63 13.43 -31.39 -32.25
C THR A 63 12.25 -30.44 -32.48
N PHE A 64 12.42 -29.38 -33.27
CA PHE A 64 11.45 -28.27 -33.32
C PHE A 64 10.70 -28.09 -34.63
N LYS A 65 11.17 -28.69 -35.74
CA LYS A 65 10.50 -28.55 -37.04
C LYS A 65 9.16 -29.28 -37.00
N ASP A 66 8.14 -28.66 -37.55
CA ASP A 66 6.82 -29.29 -37.69
C ASP A 66 6.84 -30.19 -38.93
N ILE A 67 6.97 -31.49 -38.70
CA ILE A 67 7.03 -32.55 -39.71
C ILE A 67 5.88 -33.54 -39.50
N ASN A 68 5.31 -34.01 -40.60
CA ASN A 68 4.29 -35.06 -40.65
C ASN A 68 4.94 -36.46 -40.55
N GLU A 69 4.11 -37.49 -40.37
CA GLU A 69 4.55 -38.90 -40.29
C GLU A 69 5.28 -39.38 -41.56
N ASP A 70 5.00 -38.77 -42.71
CA ASP A 70 5.64 -39.02 -44.00
C ASP A 70 6.93 -38.19 -44.22
N GLY A 71 7.35 -37.40 -43.22
CA GLY A 71 8.53 -36.54 -43.30
C GLY A 71 8.31 -35.22 -44.05
N THR A 72 7.10 -34.93 -44.52
CA THR A 72 6.79 -33.63 -45.15
C THR A 72 6.70 -32.52 -44.11
N CYS A 73 7.23 -31.34 -44.47
CA CYS A 73 7.19 -30.17 -43.60
C CYS A 73 5.78 -29.57 -43.60
N PHE A 74 5.21 -29.37 -42.41
CA PHE A 74 3.90 -28.74 -42.26
C PHE A 74 4.03 -27.21 -42.31
N GLY A 75 3.45 -26.59 -43.33
CA GLY A 75 3.42 -25.13 -43.48
C GLY A 75 4.83 -24.50 -43.52
N ASP A 76 5.07 -23.51 -42.65
CA ASP A 76 6.37 -22.85 -42.50
C ASP A 76 7.38 -23.64 -41.65
N GLY A 77 6.96 -24.77 -41.06
CA GLY A 77 7.80 -25.66 -40.26
C GLY A 77 8.18 -25.14 -38.87
N PHE A 78 7.80 -23.92 -38.49
CA PHE A 78 8.12 -23.34 -37.18
C PHE A 78 6.91 -22.77 -36.43
N HIS A 79 5.71 -22.90 -37.00
CA HIS A 79 4.46 -22.37 -36.44
C HIS A 79 4.24 -22.80 -34.98
N THR A 80 4.40 -24.08 -34.66
CA THR A 80 4.18 -24.59 -33.29
C THR A 80 5.18 -23.98 -32.30
N THR A 81 6.44 -23.82 -32.71
CA THR A 81 7.48 -23.18 -31.90
C THR A 81 7.16 -21.69 -31.68
N TYR A 82 6.71 -21.00 -32.73
CA TYR A 82 6.25 -19.61 -32.65
C TYR A 82 5.09 -19.46 -31.64
N LEU A 83 4.05 -20.30 -31.74
CA LEU A 83 2.91 -20.26 -30.83
C LEU A 83 3.35 -20.48 -29.38
N LYS A 84 4.21 -21.47 -29.13
CA LYS A 84 4.72 -21.75 -27.77
C LYS A 84 5.47 -20.56 -27.17
N LEU A 85 6.32 -19.88 -27.95
CA LEU A 85 7.03 -18.67 -27.49
C LEU A 85 6.05 -17.54 -27.16
N ARG A 86 5.10 -17.27 -28.06
CA ARG A 86 4.10 -16.22 -27.90
C ARG A 86 3.21 -16.50 -26.69
N ASP A 87 2.66 -17.70 -26.59
CA ASP A 87 1.71 -18.08 -25.55
C ASP A 87 2.37 -18.10 -24.18
N ARG A 88 3.65 -18.48 -24.08
CA ARG A 88 4.44 -18.35 -22.85
C ARG A 88 4.60 -16.89 -22.43
N ASN A 89 4.88 -15.98 -23.37
CA ASN A 89 4.95 -14.55 -23.07
C ASN A 89 3.58 -14.00 -22.63
N CYS A 90 2.51 -14.35 -23.34
CA CYS A 90 1.14 -13.98 -22.96
C CYS A 90 0.77 -14.49 -21.56
N TYR A 91 1.14 -15.73 -21.22
CA TYR A 91 0.96 -16.30 -19.90
C TYR A 91 1.72 -15.49 -18.83
N LEU A 92 2.98 -15.16 -19.07
CA LEU A 92 3.79 -14.35 -18.15
C LEU A 92 3.29 -12.91 -17.98
N ASN A 93 2.57 -12.40 -18.98
CA ASN A 93 1.94 -11.09 -18.93
C ASN A 93 0.58 -11.09 -18.23
N ARG A 94 0.03 -12.26 -17.85
CA ARG A 94 -1.20 -12.33 -17.05
C ARG A 94 -0.97 -11.65 -15.70
N PRO A 95 -1.96 -10.91 -15.15
CA PRO A 95 -1.79 -10.16 -13.92
C PRO A 95 -1.12 -10.98 -12.80
N HIS A 96 -1.66 -12.16 -12.48
CA HIS A 96 -1.14 -13.06 -11.44
C HIS A 96 0.24 -13.67 -11.71
N MET A 97 0.80 -13.51 -12.91
CA MET A 97 2.15 -13.94 -13.28
C MET A 97 3.16 -12.79 -13.28
N LYS A 98 2.69 -11.54 -13.26
CA LYS A 98 3.55 -10.37 -13.06
C LYS A 98 3.94 -10.32 -11.59
N ARG A 99 5.19 -10.71 -11.28
CA ARG A 99 5.81 -10.41 -9.98
C ARG A 99 5.71 -8.90 -9.75
N SER A 100 4.77 -8.53 -8.92
CA SER A 100 4.51 -7.16 -8.50
C SER A 100 4.54 -7.13 -6.98
N LEU A 101 5.00 -6.02 -6.42
CA LEU A 101 5.03 -5.82 -4.98
C LEU A 101 3.59 -5.79 -4.43
N SER A 102 2.61 -5.27 -5.18
CA SER A 102 1.21 -5.34 -4.79
C SER A 102 0.69 -6.78 -4.59
N GLN A 103 1.20 -7.74 -5.37
CA GLN A 103 0.83 -9.15 -5.19
C GLN A 103 1.52 -9.81 -4.00
N SER A 104 2.74 -9.41 -3.64
CA SER A 104 3.43 -9.99 -2.49
C SER A 104 2.73 -9.72 -1.17
N LEU A 105 1.86 -8.71 -1.11
CA LEU A 105 0.97 -8.45 0.04
C LEU A 105 -0.03 -9.60 0.30
N ASN A 106 -0.30 -10.47 -0.70
CA ASN A 106 -1.17 -11.65 -0.57
C ASN A 106 -2.48 -11.36 0.18
N ILE A 107 -3.19 -10.31 -0.23
CA ILE A 107 -4.31 -9.75 0.52
C ILE A 107 -5.49 -10.75 0.50
N PRO A 108 -5.93 -11.26 1.67
CA PRO A 108 -7.07 -12.17 1.73
C PRO A 108 -8.34 -11.51 1.21
N ILE A 109 -9.20 -12.28 0.54
CA ILE A 109 -10.50 -11.80 0.01
C ILE A 109 -11.31 -11.08 1.09
N LYS A 110 -11.34 -11.64 2.31
CA LYS A 110 -12.05 -11.06 3.47
C LYS A 110 -11.55 -9.65 3.87
N LYS A 111 -10.30 -9.31 3.55
CA LYS A 111 -9.67 -8.02 3.88
C LYS A 111 -9.65 -7.03 2.71
N GLN A 112 -10.05 -7.44 1.49
CA GLN A 112 -9.99 -6.58 0.29
C GLN A 112 -10.80 -5.28 0.46
N LYS A 113 -12.02 -5.34 1.01
CA LYS A 113 -12.84 -4.15 1.23
C LYS A 113 -12.16 -3.14 2.16
N LYS A 114 -11.52 -3.61 3.23
CA LYS A 114 -10.77 -2.76 4.17
C LYS A 114 -9.59 -2.09 3.46
N VAL A 115 -8.86 -2.83 2.64
CA VAL A 115 -7.73 -2.29 1.87
C VAL A 115 -8.19 -1.28 0.82
N LEU A 116 -9.28 -1.57 0.10
CA LEU A 116 -9.84 -0.63 -0.87
C LEU A 116 -10.22 0.70 -0.21
N SER A 117 -10.79 0.63 1.00
CA SER A 117 -11.07 1.82 1.80
C SER A 117 -9.79 2.56 2.21
N ALA A 118 -8.75 1.86 2.66
CA ALA A 118 -7.49 2.48 3.06
C ALA A 118 -6.71 3.08 1.88
N LYS A 119 -6.84 2.48 0.70
CA LYS A 119 -6.25 2.96 -0.56
C LYS A 119 -6.97 4.19 -1.13
N ALA A 120 -8.24 4.39 -0.77
CA ALA A 120 -9.02 5.50 -1.30
C ALA A 120 -8.36 6.85 -0.99
N GLY A 121 -8.17 7.69 -2.01
CA GLY A 121 -7.50 8.98 -1.88
C GLY A 121 -5.97 8.93 -1.83
N CYS A 122 -5.34 7.74 -1.78
CA CYS A 122 -3.88 7.61 -1.83
C CYS A 122 -3.42 7.44 -3.28
N SER A 123 -2.69 8.43 -3.80
CA SER A 123 -2.14 8.43 -5.16
C SER A 123 -1.09 7.33 -5.38
N ASN A 124 -0.32 6.99 -4.34
CA ASN A 124 0.80 6.04 -4.43
C ASN A 124 0.78 5.00 -3.31
N TRP A 125 -0.36 4.34 -3.09
CA TRP A 125 -0.59 3.40 -1.97
C TRP A 125 0.42 2.24 -1.89
N GLN A 126 0.73 1.61 -3.02
CA GLN A 126 1.73 0.55 -3.15
C GLN A 126 2.31 0.58 -4.58
N PRO A 127 3.58 0.98 -4.76
CA PRO A 127 4.25 0.86 -6.06
C PRO A 127 4.33 -0.60 -6.50
N GLU A 128 4.23 -0.85 -7.81
CA GLU A 128 4.19 -2.19 -8.39
C GLU A 128 5.58 -2.86 -8.49
N LYS A 129 6.65 -2.05 -8.60
CA LYS A 129 8.04 -2.49 -8.75
C LYS A 129 8.97 -1.54 -8.01
N TYR A 130 10.19 -2.00 -7.70
CA TYR A 130 11.30 -1.10 -7.40
C TYR A 130 11.72 -0.34 -8.66
N ILE A 131 12.52 0.72 -8.48
CA ILE A 131 13.17 1.41 -9.60
C ILE A 131 14.13 0.40 -10.28
N ASP A 132 14.27 0.45 -11.59
CA ASP A 132 15.01 -0.58 -12.37
C ASP A 132 16.49 -0.74 -11.95
N THR A 133 17.07 0.27 -11.31
CA THR A 133 18.45 0.24 -10.77
C THR A 133 18.57 -0.48 -9.43
N GLU A 134 17.45 -0.79 -8.78
CA GLU A 134 17.43 -1.36 -7.43
C GLU A 134 17.20 -2.86 -7.45
N THR A 135 17.96 -3.57 -6.62
CA THR A 135 17.76 -4.98 -6.31
C THR A 135 17.32 -5.14 -4.87
N GLU A 136 16.88 -6.33 -4.48
CA GLU A 136 16.54 -6.59 -3.08
C GLU A 136 17.72 -6.35 -2.12
N GLU A 137 18.95 -6.58 -2.59
CA GLU A 137 20.19 -6.36 -1.83
C GLU A 137 20.46 -4.86 -1.65
N THR A 138 20.37 -4.06 -2.73
CA THR A 138 20.58 -2.60 -2.62
C THR A 138 19.52 -1.94 -1.73
N ILE A 139 18.27 -2.42 -1.77
CA ILE A 139 17.20 -1.96 -0.88
C ILE A 139 17.53 -2.29 0.59
N GLU A 140 18.14 -3.44 0.87
CA GLU A 140 18.57 -3.80 2.23
C GLU A 140 19.69 -2.90 2.74
N GLU A 141 20.72 -2.67 1.95
CA GLU A 141 21.81 -1.76 2.30
C GLU A 141 21.31 -0.34 2.57
N LYS A 142 20.42 0.17 1.72
CA LYS A 142 19.81 1.49 1.89
C LYS A 142 18.95 1.55 3.16
N THR A 143 18.23 0.49 3.46
CA THR A 143 17.42 0.42 4.70
C THR A 143 18.31 0.45 5.93
N LYS A 144 19.41 -0.33 5.96
CA LYS A 144 20.39 -0.31 7.05
C LYS A 144 20.95 1.08 7.30
N PHE A 145 21.30 1.81 6.24
CA PHE A 145 21.74 3.21 6.35
C PHE A 145 20.66 4.11 6.96
N LEU A 146 19.41 4.00 6.51
CA LEU A 146 18.29 4.79 7.03
C LEU A 146 17.94 4.45 8.49
N CYS A 147 18.22 3.23 8.96
CA CYS A 147 18.10 2.90 10.37
C CYS A 147 19.22 3.55 11.19
N GLN A 148 20.47 3.40 10.77
CA GLN A 148 21.64 3.94 11.48
C GLN A 148 21.58 5.46 11.64
N ILE A 149 21.11 6.17 10.61
CA ILE A 149 21.07 7.63 10.63
C ILE A 149 20.05 8.19 11.62
N VAL A 150 19.13 7.38 12.16
CA VAL A 150 18.14 7.82 13.17
C VAL A 150 18.79 8.17 14.51
N ASP A 151 19.87 7.50 14.86
CA ASP A 151 20.56 7.71 16.13
C ASP A 151 21.67 8.78 16.03
N ASP A 152 22.10 9.11 14.81
CA ASP A 152 23.12 10.12 14.55
C ASP A 152 22.49 11.47 14.16
N ASP A 153 22.11 12.25 15.17
CA ASP A 153 21.57 13.61 15.01
C ASP A 153 22.64 14.62 14.55
N SER A 154 23.94 14.32 14.78
CA SER A 154 25.04 15.24 14.50
C SER A 154 25.34 15.36 13.00
N SER A 155 25.30 14.24 12.28
CA SER A 155 25.59 14.20 10.84
C SER A 155 24.36 14.51 9.98
N ARG A 156 23.15 14.44 10.55
CA ARG A 156 21.91 14.63 9.79
C ARG A 156 21.77 16.03 9.20
N ASN A 157 22.40 17.06 9.76
CA ASN A 157 22.33 18.42 9.19
C ASN A 157 23.29 18.65 8.01
N ASP A 158 24.17 17.69 7.69
CA ASP A 158 25.00 17.76 6.49
C ASP A 158 24.14 17.63 5.22
N LEU A 159 24.27 18.60 4.31
CA LEU A 159 23.56 18.63 3.02
C LEU A 159 23.77 17.37 2.19
N LYS A 160 24.99 16.81 2.16
CA LYS A 160 25.29 15.58 1.40
C LYS A 160 24.54 14.39 1.99
N ILE A 161 24.48 14.32 3.32
CA ILE A 161 23.77 13.25 4.03
C ILE A 161 22.27 13.42 3.82
N GLN A 162 21.73 14.64 3.88
CA GLN A 162 20.32 14.92 3.57
C GLN A 162 19.92 14.49 2.16
N HIS A 163 20.74 14.82 1.14
CA HIS A 163 20.50 14.35 -0.22
C HIS A 163 20.52 12.82 -0.32
N LYS A 164 21.47 12.18 0.37
CA LYS A 164 21.56 10.71 0.42
C LYS A 164 20.34 10.09 1.10
N ILE A 165 19.89 10.63 2.23
CA ILE A 165 18.67 10.20 2.93
C ILE A 165 17.46 10.29 1.99
N ASN A 166 17.24 11.43 1.33
CA ASN A 166 16.10 11.60 0.43
C ASN A 166 16.15 10.61 -0.74
N SER A 167 17.31 10.43 -1.36
CA SER A 167 17.51 9.43 -2.43
C SER A 167 17.21 8.01 -1.96
N TYR A 168 17.65 7.66 -0.76
CA TYR A 168 17.42 6.32 -0.20
C TYR A 168 15.96 6.13 0.21
N LEU A 169 15.31 7.16 0.74
CA LEU A 169 13.87 7.16 1.03
C LEU A 169 13.05 6.92 -0.24
N GLU A 170 13.36 7.60 -1.35
CA GLU A 170 12.71 7.39 -2.66
C GLU A 170 12.88 5.93 -3.13
N ALA A 171 14.11 5.44 -3.15
CA ALA A 171 14.42 4.09 -3.62
C ALA A 171 13.72 3.00 -2.77
N THR A 172 13.65 3.22 -1.46
CA THR A 172 13.07 2.26 -0.51
C THR A 172 11.58 2.43 -0.28
N TYR A 173 10.93 3.47 -0.84
CA TYR A 173 9.50 3.72 -0.68
C TYR A 173 8.62 2.49 -0.95
N PRO A 174 8.84 1.69 -2.02
CA PRO A 174 8.04 0.48 -2.25
C PRO A 174 8.17 -0.56 -1.12
N ALA A 175 9.36 -0.69 -0.52
CA ALA A 175 9.61 -1.60 0.60
C ALA A 175 8.98 -1.08 1.90
N GLN A 176 9.04 0.23 2.15
CA GLN A 176 8.32 0.88 3.25
C GLN A 176 6.82 0.58 3.16
N ARG A 177 6.23 0.73 1.97
CA ARG A 177 4.81 0.44 1.74
C ARG A 177 4.49 -1.05 1.89
N LEU A 178 5.37 -1.95 1.45
CA LEU A 178 5.18 -3.39 1.70
C LEU A 178 5.09 -3.73 3.18
N PHE A 179 5.97 -3.13 3.99
CA PHE A 179 5.96 -3.29 5.44
C PHE A 179 4.67 -2.71 6.05
N LEU A 180 4.33 -1.47 5.73
CA LEU A 180 3.16 -0.77 6.30
C LEU A 180 1.82 -1.34 5.85
N ASN A 181 1.75 -1.84 4.61
CA ASN A 181 0.53 -2.42 4.04
C ASN A 181 0.35 -3.90 4.40
N ASN A 182 1.20 -4.47 5.27
CA ASN A 182 1.07 -5.86 5.67
C ASN A 182 -0.26 -6.09 6.41
N VAL A 183 -1.20 -6.73 5.71
CA VAL A 183 -2.55 -6.99 6.23
C VAL A 183 -2.60 -8.16 7.20
N HIS A 184 -1.56 -9.00 7.25
CA HIS A 184 -1.48 -10.17 8.13
C HIS A 184 -0.94 -9.78 9.50
N GLU A 185 0.13 -9.00 9.51
CA GLU A 185 0.79 -8.47 10.71
C GLU A 185 0.88 -6.94 10.57
N ILE A 186 -0.15 -6.23 11.06
CA ILE A 186 -0.15 -4.76 11.01
C ILE A 186 0.98 -4.26 11.91
N PRO A 187 1.96 -3.50 11.40
CA PRO A 187 3.11 -3.09 12.19
C PRO A 187 2.70 -2.12 13.29
N SER A 188 3.06 -2.45 14.53
CA SER A 188 2.95 -1.53 15.66
C SER A 188 4.08 -0.50 15.64
N ILE A 189 3.94 0.56 16.45
CA ILE A 189 5.03 1.53 16.66
C ILE A 189 6.32 0.85 17.14
N LYS A 190 6.22 -0.22 17.96
CA LYS A 190 7.39 -1.00 18.36
C LYS A 190 8.05 -1.66 17.15
N ASN A 191 7.27 -2.27 16.26
CA ASN A 191 7.80 -2.88 15.02
C ASN A 191 8.44 -1.85 14.09
N ILE A 192 7.98 -0.60 14.10
CA ILE A 192 8.60 0.48 13.31
C ILE A 192 9.93 0.92 13.95
N LYS A 193 9.98 1.01 15.28
CA LYS A 193 11.15 1.52 16.04
C LYS A 193 12.32 0.55 16.11
N THR A 194 12.05 -0.71 16.44
CA THR A 194 13.08 -1.63 16.90
C THR A 194 13.33 -2.75 15.91
N ASP A 195 14.58 -2.94 15.53
CA ASP A 195 15.09 -4.25 15.09
C ASP A 195 15.14 -5.13 16.34
N THR A 196 14.10 -5.86 16.71
CA THR A 196 14.28 -6.91 17.74
C THR A 196 13.34 -8.10 17.58
N ASP A 197 14.00 -9.26 17.44
CA ASP A 197 13.85 -10.46 18.26
C ASP A 197 12.61 -11.34 18.10
N VAL A 198 12.21 -11.60 16.86
CA VAL A 198 11.78 -12.96 16.51
C VAL A 198 12.52 -13.37 15.25
N ALA A 199 13.81 -13.67 15.42
CA ALA A 199 14.53 -14.52 14.51
C ALA A 199 13.91 -15.92 14.61
N ASP A 200 12.81 -16.16 13.90
CA ASP A 200 12.47 -17.52 13.53
C ASP A 200 13.40 -17.95 12.40
N THR A 201 14.07 -19.07 12.64
CA THR A 201 15.45 -19.37 12.27
C THR A 201 15.62 -19.83 10.83
N PHE A 202 14.81 -19.34 9.89
CA PHE A 202 14.90 -19.85 8.52
C PHE A 202 14.76 -18.83 7.40
N THR A 203 13.94 -17.79 7.51
CA THR A 203 13.85 -16.78 6.43
C THR A 203 13.07 -15.54 6.90
N LYS A 204 13.72 -14.49 7.43
CA LYS A 204 13.02 -13.19 7.50
C LYS A 204 13.98 -12.01 7.56
N LYS A 205 14.08 -11.34 6.42
CA LYS A 205 14.66 -10.01 6.22
C LYS A 205 13.87 -9.03 7.08
N ILE A 206 14.48 -8.49 8.13
CA ILE A 206 13.83 -7.51 9.01
C ILE A 206 14.10 -6.12 8.40
N TYR A 207 13.03 -5.48 7.94
CA TYR A 207 13.05 -4.10 7.48
C TYR A 207 12.28 -3.28 8.49
N THR A 208 12.99 -2.65 9.43
CA THR A 208 12.42 -1.63 10.30
C THR A 208 12.55 -0.26 9.65
N TRP A 209 11.69 0.68 10.03
CA TRP A 209 11.65 2.01 9.41
C TRP A 209 11.57 3.12 10.46
N PRO A 210 12.47 3.15 11.45
CA PRO A 210 12.41 4.11 12.56
C PRO A 210 12.44 5.56 12.06
N ILE A 211 13.09 5.80 10.92
CA ILE A 211 13.15 7.11 10.27
C ILE A 211 11.77 7.70 9.97
N LEU A 212 10.75 6.87 9.71
CA LEU A 212 9.37 7.31 9.44
C LEU A 212 8.67 7.92 10.66
N LEU A 213 9.22 7.72 11.87
CA LEU A 213 8.69 8.33 13.09
C LEU A 213 9.23 9.75 13.32
N GLN A 214 10.21 10.19 12.53
CA GLN A 214 10.67 11.56 12.58
C GLN A 214 9.76 12.44 11.72
N LYS A 215 9.32 13.57 12.27
CA LYS A 215 8.34 14.48 11.66
C LYS A 215 8.65 14.81 10.20
N LYS A 216 9.90 15.19 9.89
CA LYS A 216 10.34 15.55 8.54
C LYS A 216 10.08 14.43 7.53
N PHE A 217 10.47 13.20 7.86
CA PHE A 217 10.38 12.06 6.96
C PHE A 217 8.97 11.43 6.96
N MET A 218 8.22 11.58 8.04
CA MET A 218 6.78 11.28 8.07
C MET A 218 6.02 12.17 7.08
N PHE A 219 6.33 13.46 7.03
CA PHE A 219 5.70 14.40 6.09
C PHE A 219 6.10 14.12 4.65
N TRP A 220 7.38 13.80 4.41
CA TRP A 220 7.83 13.32 3.11
C TRP A 220 7.07 12.05 2.67
N HIS A 221 6.91 11.08 3.57
CA HIS A 221 6.20 9.83 3.25
C HIS A 221 4.71 10.08 2.98
N TYR A 222 4.07 10.98 3.74
CA TYR A 222 2.73 11.45 3.47
C TYR A 222 2.61 12.08 2.08
N GLU A 223 3.52 12.99 1.73
CA GLU A 223 3.51 13.64 0.43
C GLU A 223 3.67 12.63 -0.71
N LYS A 224 4.54 11.64 -0.54
CA LYS A 224 4.69 10.54 -1.50
C LYS A 224 3.45 9.68 -1.62
N LEU A 225 2.77 9.40 -0.51
CA LEU A 225 1.56 8.59 -0.47
C LEU A 225 0.36 9.30 -1.12
N MET A 226 0.16 10.57 -0.77
CA MET A 226 -1.02 11.36 -1.15
C MET A 226 -0.83 12.10 -2.48
N GLY A 227 0.40 12.45 -2.84
CA GLY A 227 0.72 13.25 -4.03
C GLY A 227 0.67 14.77 -3.80
N HIS A 228 0.57 15.21 -2.55
CA HIS A 228 0.60 16.63 -2.18
C HIS A 228 1.12 16.82 -0.75
N SER A 229 1.67 18.01 -0.46
CA SER A 229 2.16 18.34 0.89
C SER A 229 1.02 18.32 1.93
N ILE A 230 1.40 18.03 3.18
CA ILE A 230 0.52 18.18 4.35
C ILE A 230 0.15 19.65 4.60
N ASP A 231 0.98 20.59 4.16
CA ASP A 231 0.71 22.02 4.29
C ASP A 231 -0.53 22.45 3.50
N LEU A 232 -0.80 21.79 2.36
CA LEU A 232 -2.03 22.02 1.60
C LEU A 232 -3.27 21.67 2.43
N LEU A 233 -3.21 20.59 3.22
CA LEU A 233 -4.32 20.22 4.11
C LEU A 233 -4.52 21.30 5.18
N LYS A 234 -3.43 21.82 5.75
CA LYS A 234 -3.49 22.91 6.73
C LYS A 234 -4.14 24.16 6.12
N GLU A 235 -3.70 24.57 4.93
CA GLU A 235 -4.26 25.72 4.22
C GLU A 235 -5.76 25.55 3.92
N GLU A 236 -6.16 24.38 3.42
CA GLU A 236 -7.55 24.09 3.08
C GLU A 236 -8.47 24.04 4.31
N ILE A 237 -7.98 23.52 5.44
CA ILE A 237 -8.72 23.55 6.71
C ILE A 237 -8.91 25.00 7.17
N ILE A 238 -7.86 25.83 7.12
CA ILE A 238 -7.94 27.25 7.50
C ILE A 238 -8.94 27.99 6.61
N LYS A 239 -8.88 27.81 5.29
CA LYS A 239 -9.83 28.45 4.35
C LYS A 239 -11.29 28.07 4.63
N LYS A 240 -11.54 26.84 5.09
CA LYS A 240 -12.89 26.30 5.32
C LYS A 240 -13.33 26.40 6.79
N GLN A 241 -12.51 26.96 7.67
CA GLN A 241 -12.75 26.94 9.12
C GLN A 241 -14.12 27.52 9.50
N GLU A 242 -14.47 28.69 8.99
CA GLU A 242 -15.71 29.38 9.34
C GLU A 242 -16.92 28.59 8.86
N LYS A 243 -16.83 28.01 7.66
CA LYS A 243 -17.89 27.16 7.10
C LYS A 243 -18.12 25.91 7.95
N ILE A 244 -17.06 25.30 8.47
CA ILE A 244 -17.15 24.14 9.36
C ILE A 244 -17.75 24.53 10.72
N LEU A 245 -17.32 25.66 11.31
CA LEU A 245 -17.89 26.17 12.56
C LEU A 245 -19.38 26.49 12.42
N ASN A 246 -19.77 27.21 11.36
CA ASN A 246 -21.16 27.53 11.05
C ASN A 246 -21.99 26.25 10.86
N TYR A 247 -21.43 25.23 10.22
CA TYR A 247 -22.09 23.93 10.12
C TYR A 247 -22.35 23.30 11.50
N GLY A 248 -21.39 23.35 12.42
CA GLY A 248 -21.54 22.89 13.81
C GLY A 248 -22.62 23.66 14.57
N GLN A 249 -22.73 24.98 14.36
CA GLN A 249 -23.80 25.81 14.91
C GLN A 249 -25.17 25.44 14.35
N HIS A 250 -25.28 25.28 13.03
CA HIS A 250 -26.53 24.89 12.36
C HIS A 250 -27.02 23.51 12.79
N LYS A 251 -26.09 22.56 13.02
CA LYS A 251 -26.39 21.24 13.58
C LYS A 251 -26.62 21.23 15.09
N LYS A 252 -26.50 22.39 15.75
CA LYS A 252 -26.74 22.58 17.19
C LYS A 252 -25.88 21.67 18.07
N TYR A 253 -24.61 21.48 17.71
CA TYR A 253 -23.62 20.76 18.53
C TYR A 253 -23.19 21.61 19.72
N LYS A 254 -24.12 21.90 20.64
CA LYS A 254 -23.94 22.83 21.76
C LYS A 254 -22.74 22.48 22.65
N ASP A 255 -22.54 21.19 22.90
CA ASP A 255 -21.41 20.68 23.68
C ASP A 255 -20.04 21.00 23.05
N ILE A 256 -19.97 21.16 21.72
CA ILE A 256 -18.74 21.58 21.02
C ILE A 256 -18.70 23.11 20.91
N ASN A 257 -19.79 23.72 20.45
CA ASN A 257 -19.84 25.16 20.16
C ASN A 257 -19.60 26.00 21.42
N ASP A 258 -20.22 25.61 22.54
CA ASP A 258 -20.20 26.34 23.80
C ASP A 258 -18.96 25.98 24.66
N SER A 259 -18.14 25.02 24.22
CA SER A 259 -16.92 24.61 24.94
C SER A 259 -15.85 25.71 24.94
N ASN A 260 -14.97 25.71 25.94
CA ASN A 260 -13.79 26.58 25.98
C ASN A 260 -12.60 26.02 25.17
N ASN A 261 -12.83 25.01 24.33
CA ASN A 261 -11.77 24.37 23.55
C ASN A 261 -11.19 25.33 22.50
N PRO A 262 -9.90 25.19 22.15
CA PRO A 262 -9.30 25.88 21.02
C PRO A 262 -10.08 25.62 19.72
N THR A 263 -10.06 26.61 18.81
CA THR A 263 -10.78 26.54 17.54
C THR A 263 -10.44 25.28 16.74
N GLU A 264 -9.18 24.89 16.72
CA GLU A 264 -8.68 23.69 16.02
C GLU A 264 -9.32 22.41 16.57
N ILE A 265 -9.47 22.31 17.89
CA ILE A 265 -10.12 21.17 18.53
C ILE A 265 -11.61 21.15 18.20
N LYS A 266 -12.30 22.30 18.25
CA LYS A 266 -13.72 22.40 17.85
C LYS A 266 -13.92 21.97 16.40
N LEU A 267 -13.06 22.42 15.49
CA LEU A 267 -13.11 22.03 14.07
C LEU A 267 -13.00 20.51 13.92
N ILE A 268 -12.01 19.89 14.56
CA ILE A 268 -11.80 18.43 14.51
C ILE A 268 -13.03 17.70 15.10
N GLN A 269 -13.55 18.13 16.25
CA GLN A 269 -14.73 17.54 16.88
C GLN A 269 -15.96 17.61 15.96
N ILE A 270 -16.18 18.73 15.26
CA ILE A 270 -17.28 18.89 14.29
C ILE A 270 -17.10 17.92 13.11
N ILE A 271 -15.89 17.82 12.55
CA ILE A 271 -15.57 16.93 11.43
C ILE A 271 -15.80 15.48 11.82
N MET A 272 -15.23 15.03 12.93
CA MET A 272 -15.38 13.65 13.43
C MET A 272 -16.85 13.33 13.70
N ARG A 273 -17.59 14.25 14.33
CA ARG A 273 -19.03 14.06 14.57
C ARG A 273 -19.85 13.98 13.28
N HIS A 274 -19.49 14.75 12.25
CA HIS A 274 -20.14 14.65 10.94
C HIS A 274 -19.96 13.25 10.33
N PHE A 275 -18.78 12.67 10.45
CA PHE A 275 -18.48 11.32 9.98
C PHE A 275 -18.85 10.20 10.97
N LYS A 276 -19.45 10.55 12.12
CA LYS A 276 -19.82 9.62 13.21
C LYS A 276 -18.61 8.88 13.79
N GLU A 277 -17.46 9.54 13.81
CA GLU A 277 -16.23 9.06 14.45
C GLU A 277 -16.19 9.49 15.91
N ASP A 278 -15.59 8.66 16.75
CA ASP A 278 -15.42 8.94 18.18
C ASP A 278 -14.16 9.78 18.41
N PHE A 279 -14.35 11.01 18.88
CA PHE A 279 -13.25 11.92 19.23
C PHE A 279 -12.36 11.30 20.32
N GLU A 280 -12.96 10.71 21.34
CA GLU A 280 -12.24 10.10 22.47
C GLU A 280 -11.51 8.82 22.09
N GLY A 281 -11.77 8.27 20.91
CA GLY A 281 -11.03 7.14 20.36
C GLY A 281 -9.64 7.52 19.87
N LEU A 282 -9.48 8.75 19.34
CA LEU A 282 -8.24 9.24 18.73
C LEU A 282 -7.54 10.32 19.55
N PHE A 283 -8.30 11.14 20.28
CA PHE A 283 -7.81 12.20 21.15
C PHE A 283 -8.18 11.88 22.59
N LYS A 284 -7.23 11.99 23.51
CA LYS A 284 -7.47 11.84 24.94
C LYS A 284 -7.03 13.09 25.67
N THR A 285 -7.93 13.67 26.45
CA THR A 285 -7.66 14.89 27.21
C THR A 285 -7.38 14.55 28.67
N TYR A 286 -6.29 15.08 29.22
CA TYR A 286 -5.90 14.90 30.62
C TYR A 286 -5.51 16.25 31.25
N PRO A 287 -5.79 16.47 32.55
CA PRO A 287 -5.33 17.66 33.25
C PRO A 287 -3.80 17.71 33.31
N GLU A 288 -3.26 18.92 33.31
CA GLU A 288 -1.86 19.18 33.62
C GLU A 288 -1.49 18.59 35.00
N GLY A 289 -0.35 17.90 35.05
CA GLY A 289 0.08 17.15 36.24
C GLY A 289 -0.38 15.69 36.29
N THR A 290 -1.15 15.20 35.30
CA THR A 290 -1.48 13.77 35.20
C THR A 290 -0.21 12.93 34.98
N SER A 291 0.01 11.92 35.82
CA SER A 291 1.14 11.00 35.68
C SER A 291 0.95 10.09 34.46
N LEU A 292 2.06 9.68 33.83
CA LEU A 292 2.04 8.75 32.69
C LEU A 292 1.33 7.42 33.03
N GLN A 293 1.36 7.00 34.29
CA GLN A 293 0.71 5.78 34.77
C GLN A 293 -0.83 5.89 34.80
N ASP A 294 -1.36 7.11 34.94
CA ASP A 294 -2.79 7.39 35.00
C ASP A 294 -3.41 7.58 33.61
N ILE A 295 -2.56 7.70 32.58
CA ILE A 295 -2.98 7.77 31.19
C ILE A 295 -3.45 6.39 30.75
N LYS A 296 -4.76 6.27 30.53
CA LYS A 296 -5.35 5.03 30.04
C LYS A 296 -4.81 4.72 28.64
N PRO A 297 -4.43 3.45 28.37
CA PRO A 297 -4.02 3.05 27.03
C PRO A 297 -5.17 3.29 26.05
N PRO A 298 -4.89 3.85 24.87
CA PRO A 298 -5.94 4.22 23.95
C PRO A 298 -6.58 2.98 23.31
N THR A 299 -7.87 3.05 23.04
CA THR A 299 -8.62 1.96 22.39
C THR A 299 -8.24 1.85 20.90
N VAL A 300 -7.74 2.93 20.31
CA VAL A 300 -7.26 3.01 18.92
C VAL A 300 -5.86 3.62 18.92
N ALA A 301 -4.92 3.05 18.15
CA ALA A 301 -3.56 3.57 17.99
C ALA A 301 -3.31 3.97 16.52
N PRO A 302 -2.62 5.09 16.25
CA PRO A 302 -2.06 6.05 17.21
C PRO A 302 -3.16 6.89 17.90
N CYS A 303 -2.85 7.43 19.08
CA CYS A 303 -3.71 8.34 19.85
C CYS A 303 -2.93 9.62 20.17
N ILE A 304 -3.60 10.76 20.16
CA ILE A 304 -3.07 12.06 20.52
C ILE A 304 -3.49 12.39 21.95
N ILE A 305 -2.52 12.69 22.81
CA ILE A 305 -2.76 13.11 24.18
C ILE A 305 -2.75 14.65 24.22
N ILE A 306 -3.84 15.23 24.70
CA ILE A 306 -4.00 16.66 24.93
C ILE A 306 -3.89 16.89 26.44
N ILE A 307 -2.92 17.72 26.85
CA ILE A 307 -2.78 18.15 28.24
C ILE A 307 -3.43 19.53 28.36
N THR A 308 -4.46 19.64 29.20
CA THR A 308 -5.17 20.90 29.44
C THR A 308 -4.72 21.54 30.75
N PRO A 309 -4.50 22.86 30.80
CA PRO A 309 -4.23 23.58 32.04
C PRO A 309 -5.35 23.36 33.06
N PRO A 310 -5.05 23.44 34.37
CA PRO A 310 -6.02 23.15 35.43
C PRO A 310 -7.30 24.01 35.38
N ASP A 311 -7.26 25.19 34.74
CA ASP A 311 -8.37 26.13 34.69
C ASP A 311 -9.43 25.83 33.61
N VAL A 312 -9.28 24.78 32.80
CA VAL A 312 -10.22 24.44 31.70
C VAL A 312 -11.25 23.37 32.09
N ILE A 313 -11.10 22.71 33.24
CA ILE A 313 -12.08 21.72 33.72
C ILE A 313 -13.20 22.47 34.47
N THR A 314 -14.25 22.86 33.75
CA THR A 314 -15.44 23.43 34.38
C THR A 314 -16.21 22.34 35.11
N GLN A 315 -16.45 22.61 36.39
CA GLN A 315 -17.44 22.07 37.31
C GLN A 315 -18.53 21.19 36.66
N GLU A 316 -18.66 19.96 37.16
CA GLU A 316 -19.86 19.15 36.93
C GLU A 316 -21.13 19.95 37.29
N PRO A 317 -22.17 19.94 36.45
CA PRO A 317 -23.45 20.51 36.84
C PRO A 317 -24.07 19.63 37.93
N THR A 318 -24.08 20.13 39.16
CA THR A 318 -24.82 19.53 40.28
C THR A 318 -26.29 19.43 39.92
N ARG A 319 -26.73 18.21 39.60
CA ARG A 319 -28.15 17.88 39.41
C ARG A 319 -28.78 17.68 40.80
N PRO A 320 -29.86 18.38 41.16
CA PRO A 320 -30.57 18.08 42.40
C PRO A 320 -31.25 16.70 42.31
N PRO A 321 -31.42 15.99 43.44
CA PRO A 321 -31.88 14.60 43.43
C PRO A 321 -33.34 14.52 42.97
N ARG A 322 -33.56 13.79 41.88
CA ARG A 322 -34.91 13.41 41.42
C ARG A 322 -35.46 12.31 42.33
N LYS A 323 -36.65 12.54 42.89
CA LYS A 323 -37.45 11.54 43.60
C LYS A 323 -37.61 10.28 42.74
N LYS A 324 -37.44 9.12 43.37
CA LYS A 324 -37.72 7.80 42.80
C LYS A 324 -39.24 7.67 42.58
N GLU A 325 -39.65 7.54 41.33
CA GLU A 325 -40.90 6.89 40.95
C GLU A 325 -40.56 5.71 40.02
N SER A 326 -41.26 4.61 40.25
CA SER A 326 -40.95 3.25 39.83
C SER A 326 -41.69 2.82 38.56
N LEU A 327 -40.93 2.26 37.59
CA LEU A 327 -41.28 1.22 36.59
C LEU A 327 -42.44 1.50 35.58
N PRO A 328 -42.58 0.77 34.44
CA PRO A 328 -41.89 -0.47 34.04
C PRO A 328 -41.24 -0.49 32.65
N GLU A 329 -40.56 -1.61 32.41
CA GLU A 329 -39.87 -2.07 31.20
C GLU A 329 -40.73 -2.06 29.93
N GLU A 330 -40.14 -1.67 28.80
CA GLU A 330 -40.62 -2.10 27.50
C GLU A 330 -39.46 -2.39 26.54
N SER A 331 -39.44 -3.64 26.09
CA SER A 331 -38.53 -4.18 25.08
C SER A 331 -38.76 -3.52 23.72
N THR A 332 -37.70 -3.16 22.98
CA THR A 332 -37.80 -3.16 21.52
C THR A 332 -36.44 -3.39 20.86
N LYS A 333 -36.47 -4.37 19.95
CA LYS A 333 -35.37 -4.92 19.17
C LYS A 333 -34.72 -3.86 18.26
N GLN A 334 -33.40 -3.69 18.34
CA GLN A 334 -32.65 -2.91 17.35
C GLN A 334 -32.30 -3.80 16.16
N VAL A 335 -32.95 -3.55 15.04
CA VAL A 335 -32.62 -4.12 13.73
C VAL A 335 -31.38 -3.41 13.21
N ASN A 336 -30.25 -4.12 13.17
CA ASN A 336 -29.05 -3.67 12.48
C ASN A 336 -29.25 -3.80 10.97
N MET A 337 -29.33 -2.67 10.25
CA MET A 337 -29.12 -2.65 8.79
C MET A 337 -27.80 -1.94 8.45
N PRO A 338 -26.89 -2.56 7.69
CA PRO A 338 -25.67 -1.92 7.25
C PRO A 338 -25.97 -0.95 6.09
N ILE A 339 -25.63 0.32 6.27
CA ILE A 339 -25.75 1.34 5.22
C ILE A 339 -24.68 1.05 4.15
N THR A 340 -25.11 0.65 2.95
CA THR A 340 -24.24 0.42 1.80
C THR A 340 -23.93 1.71 1.04
N TYR A 341 -22.78 1.71 0.36
CA TYR A 341 -22.14 2.80 -0.41
C TYR A 341 -23.04 3.52 -1.44
N SER A 342 -24.20 2.94 -1.76
CA SER A 342 -25.23 3.55 -2.62
C SER A 342 -25.84 4.82 -2.01
N HIS A 343 -26.02 4.89 -0.69
CA HIS A 343 -26.64 6.05 -0.02
C HIS A 343 -25.77 7.31 -0.03
N LEU A 344 -24.44 7.17 -0.14
CA LEU A 344 -23.53 8.32 -0.21
C LEU A 344 -23.54 8.98 -1.60
N ARG A 345 -23.90 8.24 -2.65
CA ARG A 345 -23.90 8.76 -4.02
C ARG A 345 -25.15 9.60 -4.33
N GLU A 346 -26.29 9.24 -3.75
CA GLU A 346 -27.53 10.00 -3.94
C GLU A 346 -27.48 11.39 -3.29
N HIS A 347 -26.81 11.54 -2.15
CA HIS A 347 -26.72 12.84 -1.48
C HIS A 347 -25.80 13.85 -2.19
N ILE A 348 -24.79 13.37 -2.92
CA ILE A 348 -23.91 14.23 -3.73
C ILE A 348 -24.65 14.72 -4.99
N ASN A 349 -25.46 13.88 -5.62
CA ASN A 349 -26.21 14.27 -6.82
C ASN A 349 -27.38 15.22 -6.52
N THR A 350 -27.94 15.21 -5.31
CA THR A 350 -28.99 16.17 -4.91
C THR A 350 -28.47 17.58 -4.62
N LEU A 351 -27.16 17.77 -4.42
CA LEU A 351 -26.57 19.10 -4.23
C LEU A 351 -26.25 19.80 -5.55
N ASP A 352 -25.99 19.05 -6.63
CA ASP A 352 -25.63 19.60 -7.94
C ASP A 352 -26.84 20.10 -8.75
N GLN A 353 -28.06 19.62 -8.46
CA GLN A 353 -29.28 20.03 -9.18
C GLN A 353 -29.93 21.32 -8.64
N SER A 354 -29.39 21.92 -7.58
CA SER A 354 -29.94 23.16 -6.99
C SER A 354 -29.30 24.46 -7.49
N THR A 355 -28.36 24.38 -8.45
CA THR A 355 -27.63 25.55 -8.97
C THR A 355 -27.86 25.82 -10.46
N GLN A 356 -28.98 25.39 -11.03
CA GLN A 356 -29.40 25.82 -12.37
C GLN A 356 -30.87 26.26 -12.38
N ALA A 357 -31.04 27.57 -12.61
CA ALA A 357 -32.03 28.23 -13.50
C ALA A 357 -32.73 29.43 -12.85
N PRO A 358 -33.25 30.38 -13.64
CA PRO A 358 -32.79 30.93 -14.92
C PRO A 358 -31.90 32.17 -14.75
#